data_AF-A0A7W4VTI9-F1
#
_entry.id   AF-A0A7W4VTI9-F1
#
_cell.length_a   1.000
_cell.length_b   1.000
_cell.length_c   1.000
_cell.angle_alpha   90.00
_cell.angle_beta   90.00
_cell.angle_gamma   90.00
#
_symmetry.space_group_name_H-M   'P 1'
#
loop_
_entity.id
_entity.type
_entity.pdbx_description
1 polymer ?
#
loop_
_entity_poly.entity_id
_entity_poly.type
_entity_poly.pdbx_seq_one_letter_code
_entity_poly.pdbx_strand_id
1 'polypeptide(L)'
;MSDVDYCELCDLPKSTCIHGNPPPPPPPATRRVATPRATPVTRRTSRPAPAAAPPRVVNHRWTPPDAFRSAILEVLGEHGGELDQDDLFDALEAAMGERLKPADQELTPEGELRWRYAARRARQALIAEGQMTKGRPGIWALA
;
A
#
# COMPACT_ATOMS: atom_id res chain seq x y z
N MET A 1 -43.71 6.69 22.00
CA MET A 1 -43.11 7.77 21.19
C MET A 1 -41.74 8.00 21.79
N SER A 2 -40.68 7.56 21.14
CA SER A 2 -39.31 7.68 21.66
C SER A 2 -38.84 9.11 21.46
N ASP A 3 -38.58 9.83 22.56
CA ASP A 3 -37.95 11.15 22.56
C ASP A 3 -36.62 11.06 21.81
N VAL A 4 -36.55 11.69 20.65
CA VAL A 4 -35.31 11.82 19.90
C VAL A 4 -34.53 12.90 20.61
N ASP A 5 -33.49 12.50 21.33
CA ASP A 5 -32.58 13.44 21.98
C ASP A 5 -31.84 14.27 20.91
N TYR A 6 -32.13 15.57 20.84
CA TYR A 6 -31.44 16.53 19.97
C TYR A 6 -30.26 17.17 20.72
N CYS A 7 -29.22 17.53 20.00
CA CYS A 7 -28.05 18.18 20.57
C CYS A 7 -28.24 19.70 20.59
N GLU A 8 -28.18 20.32 21.79
CA GLU A 8 -28.47 21.75 21.99
C GLU A 8 -27.46 22.72 21.34
N LEU A 9 -26.34 22.23 20.82
CA LEU A 9 -25.35 23.05 20.10
C LEU A 9 -25.55 23.08 18.59
N CYS A 10 -26.21 22.07 18.02
CA CYS A 10 -26.31 21.87 16.57
C CYS A 10 -27.75 21.59 16.10
N ASP A 11 -28.73 21.49 17.00
CA ASP A 11 -30.14 21.12 16.77
C ASP A 11 -30.36 19.88 15.88
N LEU A 12 -29.35 19.00 15.79
CA LEU A 12 -29.43 17.71 15.10
C LEU A 12 -29.69 16.56 16.10
N PRO A 13 -30.32 15.45 15.65
CA PRO A 13 -30.43 14.23 16.45
C PRO A 13 -29.04 13.78 16.93
N LYS A 14 -28.90 13.42 18.23
CA LYS A 14 -27.60 13.05 18.83
C LYS A 14 -26.87 11.92 18.08
N SER A 15 -27.61 11.00 17.45
CA SER A 15 -27.04 9.91 16.64
C SER A 15 -26.32 10.37 15.37
N THR A 16 -26.59 11.58 14.90
CA THR A 16 -26.05 12.14 13.65
C THR A 16 -25.18 13.37 13.91
N CYS A 17 -25.27 13.99 15.08
CA CYS A 17 -24.39 15.12 15.42
C CYS A 17 -23.02 14.63 15.92
N ILE A 18 -21.95 15.28 15.45
CA ILE A 18 -20.56 15.03 15.85
C ILE A 18 -20.36 15.11 17.38
N HIS A 19 -21.15 15.94 18.07
CA HIS A 19 -21.09 16.11 19.52
C HIS A 19 -21.76 14.97 20.30
N GLY A 20 -22.56 14.13 19.63
CA GLY A 20 -23.48 13.19 20.27
C GLY A 20 -23.13 11.72 20.08
N ASN A 21 -22.03 11.37 19.41
CA ASN A 21 -21.63 9.97 19.22
C ASN A 21 -20.78 9.48 20.41
N PRO A 22 -21.32 8.70 21.37
CA PRO A 22 -20.49 8.09 22.39
C PRO A 22 -19.51 7.08 21.75
N PRO A 23 -18.30 6.91 22.30
CA PRO A 23 -17.36 5.92 21.78
C PRO A 23 -18.01 4.52 21.83
N PRO A 24 -17.74 3.66 20.83
CA PRO A 24 -18.28 2.31 20.82
C PRO A 24 -17.85 1.56 22.09
N PRO A 25 -18.73 0.75 22.70
CA PRO A 25 -18.37 -0.01 23.88
C PRO A 25 -17.20 -0.97 23.55
N PRO A 26 -16.30 -1.22 24.52
CA PRO A 26 -15.20 -2.15 24.30
C PRO A 26 -15.76 -3.55 23.95
N PRO A 27 -15.11 -4.28 23.04
CA PRO A 27 -15.58 -5.61 22.63
C PRO A 27 -15.65 -6.55 23.85
N PRO A 28 -16.66 -7.45 23.91
CA PRO A 28 -16.81 -8.38 25.03
C PRO A 28 -15.58 -9.29 25.13
N ALA A 29 -15.06 -9.43 26.36
CA ALA A 29 -13.96 -10.32 26.68
C ALA A 29 -14.35 -11.77 26.37
N THR A 30 -13.94 -12.27 25.20
CA THR A 30 -14.08 -13.68 24.87
C THR A 30 -13.22 -14.49 25.83
N ARG A 31 -13.89 -15.41 26.53
CA ARG A 31 -13.28 -16.36 27.46
C ARG A 31 -12.24 -17.18 26.69
N ARG A 32 -10.95 -16.97 26.97
CA ARG A 32 -9.85 -17.73 26.36
C ARG A 32 -10.05 -19.22 26.67
N VAL A 33 -10.37 -20.00 25.64
CA VAL A 33 -10.26 -21.45 25.70
C VAL A 33 -8.77 -21.77 25.76
N ALA A 34 -8.35 -22.41 26.86
CA ALA A 34 -6.98 -22.84 27.06
C ALA A 34 -6.61 -23.90 26.03
N THR A 35 -5.67 -23.58 25.14
CA THR A 35 -5.00 -24.56 24.30
C THR A 35 -3.94 -25.30 25.13
N PRO A 36 -3.77 -26.62 24.95
CA PRO A 36 -2.84 -27.40 25.74
C PRO A 36 -1.37 -27.03 25.47
N ARG A 37 -0.60 -27.25 26.53
CA ARG A 37 0.78 -26.90 26.85
C ARG A 37 1.82 -27.19 25.75
N ALA A 38 2.75 -26.25 25.61
CA ALA A 38 3.90 -26.28 24.72
C ALA A 38 4.79 -27.54 24.88
N THR A 39 5.11 -28.16 23.75
CA THR A 39 6.25 -29.08 23.61
C THR A 39 7.54 -28.28 23.37
N PRO A 40 8.68 -28.63 23.99
CA PRO A 40 9.93 -27.90 23.78
C PRO A 40 10.43 -28.11 22.34
N VAL A 41 10.51 -27.03 21.57
CA VAL A 41 11.15 -27.02 20.26
C VAL A 41 12.65 -27.19 20.48
N THR A 42 13.17 -28.38 20.22
CA THR A 42 14.60 -28.64 20.04
C THR A 42 15.13 -27.72 18.95
N ARG A 43 16.08 -26.83 19.29
CA ARG A 43 16.82 -26.01 18.32
C ARG A 43 17.50 -26.93 17.31
N ARG A 44 16.97 -26.98 16.09
CA ARG A 44 17.68 -27.53 14.94
C ARG A 44 18.80 -26.55 14.60
N THR A 45 20.03 -27.01 14.78
CA THR A 45 21.24 -26.42 14.20
C THR A 45 20.99 -26.19 12.70
N SER A 46 21.07 -24.93 12.30
CA SER A 46 20.97 -24.48 10.92
C SER A 46 22.13 -25.07 10.11
N ARG A 47 21.80 -26.06 9.26
CA ARG A 47 22.66 -26.47 8.16
C ARG A 47 22.73 -25.32 7.16
N PRO A 48 23.90 -24.91 6.66
CA PRO A 48 23.99 -23.87 5.63
C PRO A 48 23.24 -24.36 4.37
N ALA A 49 22.34 -23.51 3.87
CA ALA A 49 21.52 -23.78 2.70
C ALA A 49 22.40 -23.86 1.43
N PRO A 50 22.14 -24.80 0.51
CA PRO A 50 22.83 -24.82 -0.79
C PRO A 50 22.36 -23.68 -1.69
N ALA A 51 23.23 -23.32 -2.64
CA ALA A 51 23.11 -22.18 -3.54
C ALA A 51 21.78 -22.09 -4.31
N ALA A 52 21.37 -20.84 -4.49
CA ALA A 52 20.21 -20.31 -5.21
C ALA A 52 19.54 -21.24 -6.23
N ALA A 53 18.35 -21.75 -5.88
CA ALA A 53 17.37 -22.18 -6.86
C ALA A 53 16.82 -20.95 -7.61
N PRO A 54 16.52 -21.06 -8.92
CA PRO A 54 15.95 -19.96 -9.69
C PRO A 54 14.61 -19.52 -9.07
N PRO A 55 14.29 -18.21 -9.06
CA PRO A 55 13.05 -17.71 -8.51
C PRO A 55 11.86 -18.36 -9.23
N ARG A 56 10.91 -18.88 -8.46
CA ARG A 56 9.65 -19.42 -9.04
C ARG A 56 8.89 -18.25 -9.67
N VAL A 57 8.53 -18.39 -10.94
CA VAL A 57 7.69 -17.41 -11.63
C VAL A 57 6.28 -17.47 -11.04
N VAL A 58 5.95 -16.51 -10.19
CA VAL A 58 4.59 -16.34 -9.67
C VAL A 58 3.82 -15.48 -10.67
N ASN A 59 2.81 -16.07 -11.32
CA ASN A 59 1.94 -15.33 -12.23
C ASN A 59 0.97 -14.46 -11.42
N HIS A 60 1.39 -13.22 -11.14
CA HIS A 60 0.53 -12.22 -10.52
C HIS A 60 -0.57 -11.78 -11.49
N ARG A 61 -1.79 -11.58 -10.98
CA ARG A 61 -2.93 -11.05 -11.77
C ARG A 61 -2.70 -9.60 -12.22
N TRP A 62 -1.89 -8.86 -11.49
CA TRP A 62 -1.49 -7.47 -11.76
C TRP A 62 0.03 -7.38 -11.96
N THR A 63 0.52 -6.22 -12.39
CA THR A 63 1.95 -5.95 -12.55
C THR A 63 2.59 -5.73 -11.18
N PRO A 64 3.65 -6.47 -10.82
CA PRO A 64 4.28 -6.32 -9.52
C PRO A 64 5.01 -4.97 -9.42
N PRO A 65 5.13 -4.37 -8.22
CA PRO A 65 5.85 -3.11 -8.02
C PRO A 65 7.27 -3.11 -8.58
N ASP A 66 7.96 -4.25 -8.52
CA ASP A 66 9.35 -4.35 -9.00
C ASP A 66 9.48 -4.14 -10.52
N ALA A 67 8.43 -4.43 -11.29
CA ALA A 67 8.42 -4.18 -12.73
C ALA A 67 8.32 -2.68 -13.08
N PHE A 68 7.85 -1.84 -12.14
CA PHE A 68 7.78 -0.39 -12.34
C PHE A 68 9.12 0.31 -12.06
N ARG A 69 10.06 -0.33 -11.36
CA ARG A 69 11.30 0.31 -10.94
C ARG A 69 12.12 0.83 -12.11
N SER A 70 12.39 -0.02 -13.10
CA SER A 70 13.15 0.36 -14.29
C SER A 70 12.44 1.45 -15.09
N ALA A 71 11.13 1.32 -15.28
CA ALA A 71 10.33 2.30 -15.99
C ALA A 71 10.33 3.68 -15.31
N ILE A 72 10.26 3.75 -13.98
CA ILE A 72 10.35 5.02 -13.23
C ILE A 72 11.70 5.69 -13.45
N LEU A 73 12.80 4.94 -13.39
CA LEU A 73 14.16 5.49 -13.58
C LEU A 73 14.38 5.97 -15.02
N GLU A 74 13.86 5.22 -16.01
CA GLU A 74 13.93 5.57 -17.42
C GLU A 74 13.16 6.87 -17.71
N VAL A 75 11.89 6.96 -17.29
CA VAL A 75 11.06 8.16 -17.43
C VAL A 75 11.73 9.36 -16.76
N LEU A 76 12.21 9.21 -15.52
CA LEU A 76 12.91 10.32 -14.86
C LEU A 76 14.19 10.71 -15.60
N GLY A 77 14.95 9.75 -16.12
CA GLY A 77 16.16 10.01 -16.91
C GLY A 77 15.87 10.80 -18.20
N GLU A 78 14.80 10.46 -18.91
CA GLU A 78 14.35 11.15 -20.12
C GLU A 78 13.89 12.59 -19.84
N HIS A 79 13.29 12.83 -18.67
CA HIS A 79 12.77 14.13 -18.25
C HIS A 79 13.78 14.98 -17.46
N GLY A 80 15.07 14.66 -17.51
CA GLY A 80 16.12 15.48 -16.88
C GLY A 80 16.33 15.22 -15.39
N GLY A 81 15.81 14.10 -14.88
CA GLY A 81 16.08 13.58 -13.53
C GLY A 81 15.06 13.97 -12.46
N GLU A 82 14.11 14.86 -12.77
CA GLU A 82 13.06 15.34 -11.85
C GLU A 82 11.74 15.51 -12.63
N LEU A 83 10.63 15.05 -12.05
CA LEU A 83 9.30 15.20 -12.64
C LEU A 83 8.23 15.33 -11.54
N ASP A 84 7.15 16.06 -11.84
CA ASP A 84 5.96 16.07 -10.98
C ASP A 84 5.32 14.69 -10.94
N GLN A 85 4.68 14.35 -9.84
CA GLN A 85 4.05 13.06 -9.63
C GLN A 85 2.97 12.75 -10.66
N ASP A 86 2.11 13.73 -10.99
CA ASP A 86 1.01 13.50 -11.91
C ASP A 86 1.55 13.33 -13.34
N ASP A 87 2.49 14.20 -13.75
CA ASP A 87 3.21 14.08 -15.02
C ASP A 87 3.98 12.75 -15.13
N LEU A 88 4.58 12.29 -14.03
CA LEU A 88 5.28 11.01 -13.98
C LEU A 88 4.31 9.84 -14.12
N PHE A 89 3.13 9.91 -13.52
CA PHE A 89 2.12 8.88 -13.73
C PHE A 89 1.69 8.81 -15.18
N ASP A 90 1.41 9.94 -15.82
CA ASP A 90 0.98 9.97 -17.21
C ASP A 90 2.09 9.44 -18.15
N ALA A 91 3.35 9.83 -17.92
CA ALA A 91 4.49 9.30 -18.65
C ALA A 91 4.72 7.80 -18.41
N LEU A 92 4.53 7.33 -17.17
CA LEU A 92 4.67 5.91 -16.82
C LEU A 92 3.55 5.06 -17.44
N GLU A 93 2.32 5.58 -17.49
CA GLU A 93 1.20 4.93 -18.15
C GLU A 93 1.46 4.78 -19.65
N ALA A 94 1.98 5.81 -20.30
CA ALA A 94 2.41 5.74 -21.70
C ALA A 94 3.55 4.74 -21.91
N ALA A 95 4.60 4.78 -21.08
CA ALA A 95 5.77 3.90 -21.20
C ALA A 95 5.46 2.43 -20.89
N MET A 96 4.49 2.17 -20.01
CA MET A 96 4.09 0.83 -19.61
C MET A 96 2.83 0.33 -20.31
N GLY A 97 2.15 1.13 -21.14
CA GLY A 97 0.80 0.86 -21.65
C GLY A 97 0.57 -0.58 -22.11
N GLU A 98 1.45 -1.11 -22.97
CA GLU A 98 1.33 -2.48 -23.50
C GLU A 98 1.74 -3.57 -22.47
N ARG A 99 2.49 -3.21 -21.43
CA ARG A 99 2.95 -4.10 -20.35
C ARG A 99 1.97 -4.16 -19.18
N LEU A 100 1.12 -3.15 -19.02
CA LEU A 100 0.09 -3.13 -17.99
C LEU A 100 -0.96 -4.20 -18.30
N LYS A 101 -1.35 -4.93 -17.26
CA LYS A 101 -2.40 -5.94 -17.35
C LYS A 101 -3.77 -5.27 -17.18
N PRO A 102 -4.87 -5.86 -17.66
CA PRO A 102 -6.20 -5.30 -17.44
C PRO A 102 -6.53 -5.06 -15.96
N ALA A 103 -6.05 -5.93 -15.06
CA ALA A 103 -6.26 -5.78 -13.61
C ALA A 103 -5.50 -4.60 -12.99
N ASP A 104 -4.51 -4.04 -13.68
CA ASP A 104 -3.74 -2.87 -13.22
C ASP A 104 -4.57 -1.58 -13.28
N GLN A 105 -5.54 -1.53 -14.21
CA GLN A 105 -6.48 -0.42 -14.38
C GLN A 105 -7.70 -0.51 -13.44
N GLU A 106 -7.82 -1.57 -12.64
CA GLU A 106 -8.84 -1.68 -11.61
C GLU A 106 -8.54 -0.72 -10.45
N LEU A 107 -9.58 -0.29 -9.73
CA LEU A 107 -9.43 0.48 -8.50
C LEU A 107 -9.12 -0.44 -7.31
N THR A 108 -8.31 0.04 -6.37
CA THR A 108 -8.17 -0.54 -5.03
C THR A 108 -9.42 -0.25 -4.20
N PRO A 109 -9.63 -0.94 -3.06
CA PRO A 109 -10.73 -0.61 -2.14
C PRO A 109 -10.76 0.86 -1.68
N GLU A 110 -9.61 1.53 -1.72
CA GLU A 110 -9.43 2.94 -1.36
C GLU A 110 -9.76 3.91 -2.52
N GLY A 111 -10.06 3.39 -3.72
CA GLY A 111 -10.44 4.20 -4.89
C GLY A 111 -9.28 4.70 -5.75
N GLU A 112 -8.05 4.16 -5.60
CA GLU A 112 -6.90 4.48 -6.44
C GLU A 112 -6.67 3.39 -7.51
N LEU A 113 -6.14 3.72 -8.69
CA LEU A 113 -5.69 2.72 -9.65
C LEU A 113 -4.60 1.81 -9.07
N ARG A 114 -4.74 0.49 -9.24
CA ARG A 114 -3.78 -0.48 -8.70
C ARG A 114 -2.35 -0.25 -9.17
N TRP A 115 -2.16 0.16 -10.42
CA TRP A 115 -0.82 0.43 -10.96
C TRP A 115 -0.18 1.66 -10.34
N ARG A 116 -0.96 2.72 -10.05
CA ARG A 116 -0.45 3.91 -9.36
C ARG A 116 -0.01 3.56 -7.95
N TYR A 117 -0.79 2.74 -7.25
CA TYR A 117 -0.37 2.17 -5.97
C TYR A 117 0.95 1.39 -6.08
N ALA A 118 1.06 0.51 -7.09
CA ALA A 118 2.27 -0.30 -7.32
C ALA A 118 3.49 0.58 -7.66
N ALA A 119 3.33 1.62 -8.48
CA ALA A 119 4.38 2.58 -8.78
C ALA A 119 4.84 3.36 -7.54
N ARG A 120 3.91 3.77 -6.66
CA ARG A 120 4.27 4.39 -5.36
C ARG A 120 5.06 3.43 -4.48
N ARG A 121 4.69 2.15 -4.44
CA ARG A 121 5.47 1.12 -3.73
C ARG A 121 6.86 0.94 -4.32
N ALA A 122 6.99 0.96 -5.65
CA ALA A 122 8.26 0.90 -6.35
C ALA A 122 9.17 2.09 -5.98
N ARG A 123 8.63 3.32 -5.98
CA ARG A 123 9.36 4.51 -5.51
C ARG A 123 9.93 4.35 -4.11
N GLN A 124 9.14 3.83 -3.16
CA GLN A 124 9.62 3.64 -1.80
C GLN A 124 10.82 2.67 -1.74
N ALA A 125 10.81 1.62 -2.57
CA ALA A 125 11.95 0.71 -2.70
C ALA A 125 13.17 1.42 -3.33
N LEU A 126 12.97 2.19 -4.41
CA LEU A 126 14.05 2.94 -5.06
C LEU A 126 14.70 3.99 -4.15
N ILE A 127 13.92 4.64 -3.29
CA ILE A 127 14.43 5.57 -2.26
C ILE A 127 15.23 4.80 -1.21
N ALA A 128 14.73 3.64 -0.75
CA ALA A 128 15.45 2.81 0.21
C ALA A 128 16.77 2.27 -0.36
N GLU A 129 16.82 2.04 -1.66
CA GLU A 129 18.01 1.59 -2.41
C GLU A 129 18.96 2.74 -2.79
N GLY A 130 18.56 4.00 -2.54
CA GLY A 130 19.37 5.19 -2.83
C GLY A 130 19.42 5.57 -4.31
N GLN A 131 18.49 5.08 -5.14
CA GLN A 131 18.38 5.46 -6.56
C GLN A 131 17.51 6.71 -6.79
N MET A 132 16.69 7.06 -5.80
CA MET A 132 15.83 8.23 -5.82
C MET A 132 15.92 9.01 -4.51
N THR A 133 15.67 10.32 -4.57
CA THR A 133 15.57 11.14 -3.35
C THR A 133 14.13 11.17 -2.83
N LYS A 134 13.98 11.39 -1.51
CA LYS A 134 12.66 11.67 -0.93
C LYS A 134 12.10 13.00 -1.43
N GLY A 135 12.99 13.94 -1.77
CA GLY A 135 12.70 15.17 -2.48
C GLY A 135 11.64 16.06 -1.83
N ARG A 136 11.07 16.94 -2.67
CA ARG A 136 9.91 17.78 -2.34
C ARG A 136 8.62 16.95 -2.45
N PRO A 137 7.58 17.24 -1.65
CA PRO A 137 6.28 16.63 -1.83
C PRO A 137 5.75 16.87 -3.25
N GLY A 138 5.17 15.84 -3.87
CA GLY A 138 4.66 15.91 -5.25
C GLY A 138 5.74 15.78 -6.32
N ILE A 139 7.03 15.85 -5.98
CA ILE A 139 8.11 15.76 -6.96
C ILE A 139 8.93 14.48 -6.75
N TRP A 140 9.24 13.81 -7.85
CA TRP A 140 10.03 12.60 -7.87
C TRP A 140 11.34 12.91 -8.60
N ALA A 141 12.46 12.56 -7.98
CA ALA A 141 13.78 12.86 -8.53
C ALA A 141 14.75 11.70 -8.31
N LEU A 142 15.67 11.52 -9.27
CA LEU A 142 16.83 10.65 -9.14
C LEU A 142 17.78 11.16 -8.06
N ALA A 143 18.54 10.24 -7.46
CA ALA A 143 19.49 10.52 -6.38
C ALA A 143 20.72 11.32 -6.83
#